data_AF-A0A661SSI7-F1
#
_entry.id   AF-A0A661SSI7-F1
#
_cell.length_a   1.000
_cell.length_b   1.000
_cell.length_c   1.000
_cell.angle_alpha   90.00
_cell.angle_beta   90.00
_cell.angle_gamma   90.00
#
_symmetry.space_group_name_H-M   'P 1'
#
loop_
_entity.id
_entity.type
_entity.pdbx_description
1 polymer ?
#
loop_
_entity_poly.entity_id
_entity_poly.type
_entity_poly.pdbx_seq_one_letter_code
_entity_poly.pdbx_strand_id
1 'polypeptide(L)' 'MPDDIPGKIGFYEKRFGLIAIEKGFILPRDLFRALTIQARENAEEGTHRLLGEILLDEDLMSVAQIEEVVAAVVRKKGE' A
#
# COMPACT_ATOMS: atom_id res chain seq x y z
N MET A 1 -11.09 9.18 11.32
CA MET A 1 -10.39 10.26 10.56
C MET A 1 -11.22 10.53 9.29
N PRO A 2 -11.15 11.68 8.62
CA PRO A 2 -12.00 11.97 7.46
C PRO A 2 -11.53 11.31 6.14
N ASP A 3 -10.62 10.33 6.20
CA ASP A 3 -10.08 9.64 5.03
C ASP A 3 -10.76 8.29 4.74
N ASP A 4 -11.64 7.80 5.62
CA ASP A 4 -12.35 6.51 5.47
C ASP A 4 -13.56 6.59 4.53
N ILE A 5 -13.49 7.39 3.45
CA ILE A 5 -14.53 7.34 2.41
C ILE A 5 -14.31 6.04 1.63
N PRO A 6 -15.29 5.12 1.57
CA PRO A 6 -15.15 3.87 0.82
C PRO A 6 -14.70 4.13 -0.62
N GLY A 7 -13.57 3.52 -1.01
CA GLY A 7 -12.97 3.66 -2.35
C GLY A 7 -11.97 4.81 -2.53
N LYS A 8 -11.72 5.65 -1.51
CA LYS A 8 -10.69 6.69 -1.58
C LYS A 8 -9.32 6.12 -1.19
N ILE A 9 -8.41 6.03 -2.16
CA ILE A 9 -7.00 5.66 -1.89
C ILE A 9 -6.32 6.83 -1.16
N GLY A 10 -5.72 6.53 0.00
CA GLY A 10 -5.00 7.50 0.81
C GLY A 10 -3.77 8.08 0.10
N PHE A 11 -3.39 9.32 0.42
CA PHE A 11 -2.20 9.95 -0.16
C PHE A 11 -0.92 9.13 0.10
N TYR A 12 -0.79 8.56 1.30
CA TYR A 12 0.34 7.73 1.67
C TYR A 12 0.37 6.38 0.93
N GLU A 13 -0.79 5.80 0.61
CA GLU A 13 -0.89 4.55 -0.16
C GLU A 13 -0.46 4.75 -1.61
N LYS A 14 -0.83 5.89 -2.22
CA LYS A 14 -0.35 6.25 -3.56
C LYS A 14 1.18 6.35 -3.58
N ARG A 15 1.76 7.01 -2.59
CA ARG A 15 3.22 7.14 -2.49
C ARG A 15 3.89 5.79 -2.23
N PHE A 16 3.31 4.98 -1.35
CA PHE A 16 3.81 3.63 -1.06
C PHE A 16 3.87 2.78 -2.33
N GLY A 17 2.76 2.68 -3.07
CA GLY A 17 2.68 1.87 -4.28
C GLY A 17 3.67 2.32 -5.37
N LEU A 18 3.83 3.63 -5.57
CA LEU A 18 4.80 4.15 -6.53
C LEU A 18 6.25 3.82 -6.15
N ILE A 19 6.63 4.02 -4.88
CA ILE A 19 7.98 3.71 -4.41
C ILE A 19 8.27 2.21 -4.51
N ALA A 20 7.28 1.36 -4.21
CA ALA A 20 7.44 -0.09 -4.35
C ALA A 20 7.70 -0.52 -5.80
N ILE A 21 7.07 0.14 -6.78
CA ILE A 21 7.33 -0.06 -8.21
C ILE A 21 8.71 0.48 -8.61
N GLU A 22 9.06 1.69 -8.18
CA GLU A 22 10.36 2.31 -8.49
C GLU A 22 11.55 1.49 -7.96
N LYS A 23 11.37 0.84 -6.79
CA LYS A 23 12.37 -0.08 -6.22
C LYS A 23 12.40 -1.46 -6.89
N GLY A 24 11.45 -1.74 -7.79
CA GLY A 24 11.35 -3.02 -8.49
C GLY A 24 10.86 -4.17 -7.60
N PHE A 25 10.25 -3.88 -6.45
CA PHE A 25 9.71 -4.90 -5.56
C PHE A 25 8.42 -5.51 -6.10
N ILE A 26 7.60 -4.67 -6.75
CA ILE A 26 6.34 -5.08 -7.36
C ILE A 26 6.21 -4.47 -8.75
N LEU A 27 5.35 -5.06 -9.58
CA LEU A 27 4.99 -4.50 -10.88
C LEU A 27 3.66 -3.74 -10.79
N PRO A 28 3.35 -2.86 -11.77
CA PRO A 28 2.08 -2.12 -11.78
C PRO A 28 0.84 -3.01 -11.68
N ARG A 29 0.88 -4.22 -12.24
CA ARG A 29 -0.20 -5.21 -12.15
C ARG A 29 -0.41 -5.74 -10.73
N ASP A 30 0.67 -5.85 -9.95
CA ASP A 30 0.64 -6.38 -8.59
C ASP A 30 0.07 -5.31 -7.65
N LEU A 31 0.45 -4.05 -7.86
CA LEU A 31 -0.17 -2.90 -7.21
C LEU A 31 -1.67 -2.81 -7.52
N PHE A 32 -2.06 -2.98 -8.78
CA PHE A 32 -3.48 -2.96 -9.18
C PHE A 32 -4.28 -4.08 -8.49
N ARG A 33 -3.71 -5.30 -8.42
CA ARG A 33 -4.32 -6.44 -7.74
C ARG A 33 -4.53 -6.15 -6.25
N ALA A 34 -3.50 -5.63 -5.56
CA ALA A 34 -3.59 -5.33 -4.14
C ALA A 34 -4.61 -4.21 -3.84
N LEU A 35 -4.66 -3.15 -4.65
CA LEU A 35 -5.69 -2.10 -4.55
C LEU A 35 -7.11 -2.62 -4.78
N THR A 36 -7.27 -3.59 -5.69
CA THR A 36 -8.58 -4.22 -5.94
C THR A 36 -9.06 -5.02 -4.73
N ILE A 37 -8.16 -5.77 -4.08
CA ILE A 37 -8.45 -6.49 -2.84
C ILE A 37 -8.82 -5.51 -1.74
N GLN A 38 -8.01 -4.47 -1.54
CA GLN A 38 -8.25 -3.44 -0.52
C GLN A 38 -9.61 -2.76 -0.69
N ALA A 39 -9.98 -2.41 -1.93
CA ALA A 39 -11.27 -1.79 -2.21
C ALA A 39 -12.45 -2.75 -1.96
N ARG A 40 -12.28 -4.03 -2.29
CA ARG A 40 -13.31 -5.06 -2.06
C ARG A 40 -13.53 -5.31 -0.56
N GLU A 41 -12.46 -5.51 0.20
CA GLU A 41 -12.54 -5.74 1.66
C GLU A 41 -13.17 -4.54 2.38
N ASN A 42 -12.79 -3.32 1.99
CA ASN A 42 -13.40 -2.10 2.52
C ASN A 42 -14.91 -2.01 2.24
N ALA A 43 -15.36 -2.48 1.08
CA ALA A 43 -16.77 -2.44 0.70
C ALA A 43 -17.60 -3.56 1.34
N GLU A 44 -17.02 -4.75 1.51
CA GLU A 44 -17.74 -5.96 1.94
C GLU A 44 -17.68 -6.19 3.45
N GLU A 45 -16.51 -6.00 4.06
CA GLU A 45 -16.24 -6.44 5.44
C GLU A 45 -16.05 -5.28 6.42
N GLY A 46 -15.88 -4.05 5.91
CA GLY A 46 -15.58 -2.87 6.74
C GLY A 46 -14.19 -2.94 7.40
N THR A 47 -13.35 -3.88 6.98
CA THR A 47 -11.97 -4.05 7.41
C THR A 47 -11.05 -3.15 6.59
N HIS A 48 -10.34 -2.27 7.27
CA HIS A 48 -9.40 -1.34 6.65
C HIS A 48 -7.98 -1.92 6.69
N ARG A 49 -7.69 -2.87 5.81
CA ARG A 49 -6.33 -3.38 5.64
C ARG A 49 -5.47 -2.38 4.88
N LEU A 50 -4.21 -2.25 5.29
CA LEU A 50 -3.24 -1.42 4.59
C LEU A 50 -2.72 -2.15 3.35
N LEU A 51 -2.41 -1.38 2.30
CA LEU A 51 -1.87 -1.90 1.06
C LEU A 51 -0.61 -2.77 1.27
N GLY A 52 0.28 -2.38 2.20
CA GLY A 52 1.48 -3.15 2.53
C GLY A 52 1.19 -4.52 3.13
N GLU A 53 0.11 -4.66 3.91
CA GLU A 53 -0.30 -5.95 4.48
C GLU A 53 -0.82 -6.88 3.40
N ILE A 54 -1.60 -6.36 2.45
CA ILE A 54 -2.12 -7.16 1.33
C ILE A 54 -0.97 -7.65 0.44
N LEU A 55 0.03 -6.81 0.18
CA LEU A 55 1.22 -7.20 -0.58
C LEU A 55 2.08 -8.25 0.13
N LEU A 56 2.07 -8.26 1.47
CA LEU A 56 2.73 -9.30 2.27
C LEU A 56 2.00 -10.63 2.15
N ASP A 57 0.68 -10.63 2.37
CA ASP A 57 -0.14 -11.85 2.34
C ASP A 57 -0.17 -12.51 0.96
N GLU A 58 -0.09 -11.69 -0.09
CA GLU A 58 -0.01 -12.15 -1.47
C GLU A 58 1.40 -12.60 -1.89
N ASP A 59 2.36 -12.63 -0.96
CA ASP A 59 3.77 -12.97 -1.18
C ASP A 59 4.45 -12.11 -2.28
N LEU A 60 3.92 -10.90 -2.50
CA LEU A 60 4.41 -9.94 -3.47
C LEU A 60 5.53 -9.08 -2.90
N MET A 61 5.57 -8.92 -1.58
CA MET A 61 6.63 -8.21 -0.88
C MET A 61 6.94 -8.89 0.45
N SER A 62 8.22 -8.96 0.80
CA SER A 62 8.65 -9.34 2.14
C SER A 62 8.51 -8.20 3.15
N VAL A 63 8.49 -8.54 4.44
CA VAL A 63 8.48 -7.55 5.54
C VAL A 63 9.61 -6.54 5.40
N ALA A 64 10.84 -6.98 5.06
CA ALA A 64 11.99 -6.10 4.89
C ALA A 64 11.79 -5.08 3.75
N GLN A 65 11.20 -5.50 2.64
CA GLN A 65 10.88 -4.60 1.52
C GLN A 65 9.78 -3.60 1.90
N ILE A 66 8.79 -4.02 2.67
CA ILE A 66 7.73 -3.15 3.16
C ILE A 66 8.33 -2.08 4.09
N GLU A 67 9.16 -2.47 5.06
CA GLU A 67 9.84 -1.54 5.96
C GLU A 67 10.67 -0.50 5.19
N GLU A 68 11.37 -0.92 4.14
CA GLU A 68 12.14 -0.03 3.28
C GLU A 68 11.25 1.01 2.56
N VAL A 69 10.10 0.59 2.04
CA VAL A 69 9.15 1.50 1.38
C VAL A 69 8.51 2.44 2.40
N VAL A 70 8.10 1.93 3.58
CA VAL A 70 7.53 2.76 4.66
C VAL A 70 8.53 3.84 5.09
N ALA A 71 9.80 3.47 5.29
CA ALA A 71 10.85 4.43 5.64
C ALA A 71 11.00 5.54 4.58
N ALA A 72 10.87 5.21 3.30
CA ALA A 72 10.90 6.17 2.20
C ALA A 72 9.66 7.09 2.15
N VAL A 73 8.46 6.54 2.43
CA VAL A 73 7.21 7.32 2.49
C VAL A 73 7.24 8.35 3.61
N VAL A 74 7.74 7.96 4.79
CA VAL A 74 7.75 8.77 6.02
C VAL A 74 8.78 9.90 5.99
N ARG A 75 9.76 9.87 5.06
CA ARG A 75 10.87 10.83 4.84
C ARG A 75 11.18 11.73 6.05
N LYS A 76 12.32 11.47 6.72
CA LYS A 76 12.89 12.34 7.75
C LYS A 76 12.79 13.80 7.33
N LYS A 77 12.02 14.58 8.09
CA LYS A 77 12.04 16.04 8.09
C LYS A 77 13.46 16.43 8.55
N GLY A 78 14.36 16.78 7.63
CA GLY A 78 15.69 17.28 7.96
C GLY A 78 16.79 16.86 6.99
N GLU A 79 16.95 17.65 5.94
CA GLU A 79 18.24 18.17 5.45
C GLU A 79 18.06 19.67 5.21
#